data_AF-A0A7R9ZJ80-F1
#
_entry.id   AF-A0A7R9ZJ80-F1
#
_cell.length_a   1.000
_cell.length_b   1.000
_cell.length_c   1.000
_cell.angle_alpha   90.00
_cell.angle_beta   90.00
_cell.angle_gamma   90.00
#
_symmetry.space_group_name_H-M   'P 1'
#
loop_
_entity.id
_entity.type
_entity.pdbx_description
1 polymer ?
#
loop_
_entity_poly.entity_id
_entity_poly.type
_entity_poly.pdbx_seq_one_letter_code
_entity_poly.pdbx_strand_id
1 'polypeptide(L)'
;DGHILSKCLRDLKQDDGVCFGMTEIGVGNLTRDSVEEMMSGVLSKEREEIKLLAEVCYQRTGGCVFFLQTFLNTLVEQGLLIFHIGTFRWDWNLEAIERETSATQNL
;
A
#
# COMPACT_ATOMS: atom_id res chain seq x y z
N ASP A 1 -1.10 27.66 3.44
CA ASP A 1 -2.12 26.88 4.17
C ASP A 1 -2.29 27.33 5.60
N GLY A 2 -3.50 27.75 5.96
CA GLY A 2 -3.85 28.41 7.23
C GLY A 2 -4.91 27.65 8.03
N HIS A 3 -4.78 26.33 8.18
CA HIS A 3 -5.71 25.55 8.99
C HIS A 3 -5.51 25.81 10.49
N ILE A 4 -6.63 25.93 11.21
CA ILE A 4 -6.69 26.19 12.66
C ILE A 4 -5.90 25.12 13.45
N LEU A 5 -5.99 23.85 13.02
CA LEU A 5 -5.22 22.73 13.59
C LEU A 5 -3.70 22.91 13.45
N SER A 6 -3.23 23.31 12.26
CA SER A 6 -1.80 23.56 12.02
C SER A 6 -1.29 24.75 12.83
N LYS A 7 -2.16 25.73 13.12
CA LYS A 7 -1.85 26.85 14.01
C LYS A 7 -1.75 26.40 15.47
N CYS A 8 -2.76 25.68 15.98
CA CYS A 8 -2.73 25.14 17.36
C CYS A 8 -1.54 24.20 17.60
N LEU A 9 -1.16 23.36 16.63
CA LEU A 9 0.04 22.51 16.73
C LEU A 9 1.33 23.33 16.80
N ARG A 10 1.43 24.45 16.07
CA ARG A 10 2.59 25.36 16.17
C ARG A 10 2.62 26.07 17.51
N ASP A 11 1.48 26.55 17.99
CA ASP A 11 1.37 27.23 19.29
C ASP A 11 1.78 26.27 20.43
N LEU A 12 1.38 25.00 20.36
CA LEU A 12 1.85 23.95 21.28
C LEU A 12 3.35 23.67 21.13
N LYS A 13 3.93 23.70 19.93
CA LYS A 13 5.38 23.52 19.75
C LYS A 13 6.21 24.71 20.28
N GLN A 14 5.60 25.87 20.53
CA GLN A 14 6.28 27.13 20.84
C GLN A 14 6.10 27.61 22.29
N ASP A 15 5.27 26.95 23.10
CA ASP A 15 4.99 27.36 24.48
C ASP A 15 6.01 26.77 25.48
N ASP A 16 6.94 27.61 25.96
CA ASP A 16 8.03 27.25 26.89
C ASP A 16 7.55 26.91 28.32
N GLY A 17 6.25 27.00 28.61
CA GLY A 17 5.68 26.88 29.96
C GLY A 17 5.15 25.50 30.36
N VAL A 18 4.87 24.61 29.41
CA VAL A 18 4.31 23.28 29.67
C VAL A 18 5.05 22.22 28.87
N CYS A 19 5.86 21.39 29.54
CA CYS A 19 6.64 20.35 28.89
C CYS A 19 5.78 19.11 28.62
N PHE A 20 5.08 19.06 27.48
CA PHE A 20 4.45 17.83 26.98
C PHE A 20 5.41 17.11 26.03
N GLY A 21 5.59 15.80 26.23
CA GLY A 21 6.36 14.95 25.33
C GLY A 21 5.60 14.73 24.03
N MET A 22 5.90 15.52 22.99
CA MET A 22 5.33 15.33 21.66
C MET A 22 6.16 14.33 20.87
N THR A 23 5.52 13.28 20.35
CA THR A 23 6.12 12.34 19.39
C THR A 23 5.42 12.49 18.06
N GLU A 24 6.15 12.85 17.02
CA GLU A 24 5.65 12.97 15.65
C GLU A 24 5.98 11.67 14.90
N ILE A 25 4.94 10.99 14.39
CA ILE A 25 5.10 9.77 13.59
C ILE A 25 4.77 10.12 12.15
N GLY A 26 5.80 10.22 11.31
CA GLY A 26 5.65 10.40 9.88
C GLY A 26 5.23 9.08 9.23
N VAL A 27 4.02 9.03 8.67
CA VAL A 27 3.58 7.88 7.87
C VAL A 27 3.97 8.14 6.42
N GLY A 28 5.07 7.54 5.98
CA GLY A 28 5.50 7.56 4.59
C GLY A 28 4.88 6.43 3.76
N ASN A 29 5.21 6.39 2.47
CA ASN A 29 4.89 5.25 1.62
C ASN A 29 5.62 3.99 2.10
N LEU A 30 5.01 2.83 1.87
CA LEU A 30 5.65 1.55 2.12
C LEU A 30 6.86 1.36 1.21
N THR A 31 7.92 0.79 1.78
CA THR A 31 9.03 0.28 0.97
C THR A 31 8.57 -0.96 0.20
N ARG A 32 9.33 -1.36 -0.83
CA ARG A 32 9.08 -2.61 -1.57
C ARG A 32 8.98 -3.82 -0.62
N ASP A 33 9.92 -3.94 0.31
CA ASP A 33 9.98 -5.07 1.25
C ASP A 33 8.76 -5.07 2.19
N SER A 34 8.28 -3.89 2.59
CA SER A 34 7.07 -3.75 3.39
C SER A 34 5.81 -4.10 2.60
N VAL A 35 5.75 -3.79 1.30
CA VAL A 35 4.67 -4.24 0.41
C VAL A 35 4.69 -5.76 0.28
N GLU A 36 5.85 -6.37 0.07
CA GLU A 36 6.00 -7.83 -0.01
C GLU A 36 5.54 -8.52 1.28
N GLU A 37 5.95 -8.01 2.45
CA GLU A 37 5.52 -8.50 3.75
C GLU A 37 4.00 -8.38 3.95
N MET A 38 3.44 -7.21 3.64
CA MET A 38 2.00 -6.98 3.72
C MET A 38 1.24 -7.95 2.81
N MET A 39 1.70 -8.13 1.57
CA MET A 39 1.05 -9.00 0.59
C MET A 39 1.16 -10.48 0.95
N SER A 40 2.29 -10.91 1.51
CA SER A 40 2.45 -12.26 2.05
C SER A 40 1.39 -12.56 3.12
N GLY A 41 1.14 -11.61 4.02
CA GLY A 41 0.08 -11.73 5.02
C GLY A 41 -1.33 -11.72 4.41
N VAL A 42 -1.63 -10.77 3.52
CA VAL A 42 -2.95 -10.62 2.90
C VAL A 42 -3.33 -11.84 2.04
N LEU A 43 -2.37 -12.36 1.28
CA LEU A 43 -2.60 -13.49 0.37
C LEU A 43 -2.29 -14.86 1.02
N SER A 44 -1.79 -14.86 2.26
CA SER A 44 -1.40 -16.08 2.99
C SER A 44 -0.46 -16.97 2.18
N LYS A 45 0.60 -16.36 1.64
CA LYS A 45 1.56 -16.95 0.71
C LYS A 45 2.98 -16.66 1.15
N GLU A 46 3.90 -17.55 0.84
CA GLU A 46 5.32 -17.35 1.15
C GLU A 46 5.90 -16.17 0.35
N ARG A 47 6.92 -15.51 0.92
CA ARG A 47 7.57 -14.34 0.30
C ARG A 47 8.06 -14.64 -1.11
N GLU A 48 8.63 -15.82 -1.33
CA GLU A 48 9.13 -16.27 -2.62
C GLU A 48 8.06 -16.33 -3.71
N GLU A 49 6.83 -16.74 -3.36
CA GLU A 49 5.69 -16.79 -4.30
C GLU A 49 5.18 -15.38 -4.60
N ILE A 50 5.24 -14.48 -3.61
CA ILE A 50 4.64 -13.15 -3.67
C ILE A 50 5.56 -12.11 -4.30
N LYS A 51 6.88 -12.32 -4.25
CA LYS A 51 7.90 -11.35 -4.65
C LYS A 51 7.63 -10.67 -6.00
N LEU A 52 7.26 -11.43 -7.01
CA LEU A 52 6.99 -10.89 -8.35
C LEU A 52 5.69 -10.07 -8.39
N LEU A 53 4.63 -10.54 -7.75
CA LEU A 53 3.36 -9.81 -7.66
C LEU A 53 3.52 -8.52 -6.83
N ALA A 54 4.24 -8.60 -5.71
CA ALA A 54 4.55 -7.46 -4.86
C ALA A 54 5.36 -6.41 -5.60
N GLU A 55 6.25 -6.82 -6.49
CA GLU A 55 6.99 -5.88 -7.33
C GLU A 55 6.07 -5.11 -8.29
N VAL A 56 5.17 -5.81 -8.99
CA VAL A 56 4.18 -5.16 -9.85
C VAL A 56 3.32 -4.19 -9.02
N CYS A 57 2.82 -4.64 -7.87
CA CYS A 57 2.04 -3.79 -6.97
C CYS A 57 2.82 -2.55 -6.51
N TYR A 58 4.09 -2.69 -6.13
CA TYR A 58 4.92 -1.57 -5.72
C TYR A 58 5.15 -0.58 -6.87
N GLN A 59 5.50 -1.07 -8.07
CA GLN A 59 5.70 -0.22 -9.25
C GLN A 59 4.44 0.57 -9.62
N ARG A 60 3.26 -0.04 -9.48
CA ARG A 60 1.98 0.57 -9.84
C ARG A 60 1.48 1.59 -8.82
N THR A 61 1.95 1.52 -7.58
CA THR A 61 1.38 2.28 -6.45
C THR A 61 2.39 3.22 -5.78
N GLY A 62 3.68 3.06 -6.09
CA GLY A 62 4.77 3.79 -5.43
C GLY A 62 4.83 3.54 -3.92
N GLY A 63 4.29 2.39 -3.46
CA GLY A 63 4.18 2.06 -2.03
C GLY A 63 3.07 2.82 -1.28
N CYS A 64 2.24 3.62 -1.96
CA CYS A 64 1.12 4.29 -1.32
C CYS A 64 0.03 3.26 -0.96
N VAL A 65 -0.24 3.05 0.33
CA VAL A 65 -1.17 2.02 0.83
C VAL A 65 -2.58 2.19 0.26
N PHE A 66 -3.05 3.43 0.11
CA PHE A 66 -4.36 3.69 -0.48
C PHE A 66 -4.44 3.19 -1.93
N PHE A 67 -3.45 3.52 -2.76
CA PHE A 67 -3.40 3.04 -4.13
C PHE A 67 -3.15 1.54 -4.21
N LEU A 68 -2.37 0.96 -3.29
CA LEU A 68 -2.19 -0.48 -3.19
C LEU A 68 -3.51 -1.21 -2.95
N GLN A 69 -4.31 -0.73 -2.00
CA GLN A 69 -5.64 -1.28 -1.73
C GLN A 69 -6.55 -1.15 -2.95
N THR A 70 -6.62 0.03 -3.57
CA THR A 70 -7.44 0.23 -4.78
C THR A 70 -6.99 -0.69 -5.91
N PHE A 71 -5.68 -0.82 -6.13
CA PHE A 71 -5.12 -1.68 -7.17
C PHE A 71 -5.47 -3.16 -6.93
N LEU A 72 -5.29 -3.67 -5.71
CA LEU A 72 -5.66 -5.05 -5.38
C LEU A 72 -7.15 -5.30 -5.61
N ASN A 73 -8.03 -4.38 -5.22
CA ASN A 73 -9.46 -4.51 -5.49
C ASN A 73 -9.75 -4.56 -7.00
N THR A 74 -9.10 -3.71 -7.80
CA THR A 74 -9.23 -3.75 -9.26
C THR A 74 -8.78 -5.10 -9.84
N LEU A 75 -7.70 -5.70 -9.33
CA LEU A 75 -7.27 -7.04 -9.78
C LEU A 75 -8.33 -8.11 -9.46
N VAL A 76 -9.00 -8.01 -8.31
CA VAL A 76 -10.09 -8.93 -7.95
C VAL A 76 -11.31 -8.71 -8.85
N GLU A 77 -11.72 -7.46 -9.07
CA GLU A 77 -12.86 -7.11 -9.92
C GLU A 77 -12.65 -7.56 -11.38
N GLN A 78 -11.42 -7.49 -11.87
CA GLN A 78 -11.05 -7.93 -13.22
C GLN A 78 -10.80 -9.46 -13.31
N GLY A 79 -10.89 -10.19 -12.20
CA GLY A 79 -10.61 -11.63 -12.15
C GLY A 79 -9.15 -11.98 -12.42
N LEU A 80 -8.23 -11.03 -12.20
CA LEU A 80 -6.78 -11.24 -12.32
C LEU A 80 -6.16 -11.77 -11.01
N LEU A 81 -6.82 -11.48 -9.89
CA LEU A 81 -6.53 -12.02 -8.57
C LEU A 81 -7.78 -12.74 -8.05
N ILE A 82 -7.73 -14.06 -7.96
CA ILE A 82 -8.91 -14.89 -7.69
C ILE A 82 -8.73 -15.62 -6.37
N PHE A 83 -9.74 -15.55 -5.51
CA PHE A 83 -9.79 -16.38 -4.31
C PHE A 83 -10.57 -17.68 -4.58
N HIS A 84 -9.89 -18.82 -4.47
CA HIS A 84 -10.50 -20.12 -4.62
C HIS A 84 -11.04 -20.63 -3.29
N ILE A 85 -12.37 -20.59 -3.12
CA ILE A 85 -13.06 -21.04 -1.90
C ILE A 85 -12.77 -22.52 -1.59
N GLY A 86 -12.63 -23.37 -2.61
CA GLY A 86 -12.38 -24.81 -2.42
C GLY A 86 -11.01 -25.15 -1.82
N THR A 87 -10.01 -24.28 -2.04
CA THR A 87 -8.64 -24.49 -1.55
C THR A 87 -8.20 -23.45 -0.52
N PHE A 88 -9.03 -22.43 -0.28
CA PHE A 88 -8.72 -21.24 0.51
C PHE A 88 -7.41 -20.56 0.09
N ARG A 89 -7.16 -20.53 -1.22
CA ARG A 89 -5.93 -19.97 -1.80
C ARG A 89 -6.25 -18.88 -2.79
N TRP A 90 -5.38 -17.88 -2.80
CA TRP A 90 -5.31 -16.91 -3.88
C TRP A 90 -4.52 -17.49 -5.05
N ASP A 91 -5.00 -17.19 -6.25
CA ASP A 91 -4.33 -17.49 -7.51
C ASP A 91 -4.33 -16.23 -8.38
N TRP A 92 -3.30 -16.11 -9.21
CA TRP A 92 -3.10 -14.97 -10.09
C TRP A 92 -2.27 -15.36 -11.30
N ASN A 93 -2.50 -14.68 -12.41
CA ASN A 93 -1.66 -14.81 -13.60
C ASN A 93 -0.84 -13.53 -13.76
N LEU A 94 0.47 -13.63 -13.46
CA LEU A 94 1.36 -12.48 -13.51
C LEU A 94 1.44 -11.85 -14.90
N GLU A 95 1.51 -12.65 -15.96
CA GLU A 95 1.56 -12.15 -17.35
C GLU A 95 0.27 -11.40 -17.72
N ALA A 96 -0.89 -11.89 -17.26
CA ALA A 96 -2.16 -11.22 -17.46
C ALA A 96 -2.20 -9.90 -16.68
N ILE A 97 -1.78 -9.89 -15.41
CA ILE A 97 -1.71 -8.67 -14.60
C ILE A 97 -0.81 -7.63 -15.27
N GLU A 98 0.40 -8.01 -15.68
CA GLU A 98 1.31 -7.09 -16.35
C GLU A 98 0.71 -6.55 -17.64
N ARG A 99 0.13 -7.41 -18.49
CA ARG A 99 -0.48 -6.99 -19.76
C ARG A 99 -1.65 -6.03 -19.56
N GLU A 100 -2.62 -6.37 -18.71
CA GLU A 100 -3.84 -5.57 -18.51
C GLU A 100 -3.54 -4.26 -17.77
N THR A 101 -2.52 -4.23 -16.90
CA THR A 101 -2.21 -3.05 -16.09
C THR A 101 -1.14 -2.14 -16.71
N SER A 102 -0.33 -2.65 -17.65
CA SER A 102 0.61 -1.82 -18.44
C SER A 102 -0.09 -0.75 -19.27
N ALA A 103 -1.32 -1.03 -19.74
CA ALA A 103 -2.10 -0.10 -20.57
C ALA A 103 -2.58 1.17 -19.83
N THR A 104 -2.46 1.23 -18.49
CA THR A 104 -2.80 2.44 -17.71
C THR A 104 -1.60 3.37 -17.45
N GLN A 105 -0.41 3.10 -18.02
CA GLN A 105 0.67 4.10 -18.08
C GLN A 105 0.36 5.13 -19.18
N ASN A 106 -0.54 6.07 -18.89
CA ASN A 106 -0.54 7.34 -19.64
C ASN A 106 0.15 8.39 -18.75
N LEU A 107 1.37 8.74 -19.16
CA LEU A 107 2.10 9.95 -18.73
C LEU A 107 1.32 11.21 -19.12
#